data_AF-A0A432DKB4-F1
#
_entry.id   AF-A0A432DKB4-F1
#
_cell.length_a   1.000
_cell.length_b   1.000
_cell.length_c   1.000
_cell.angle_alpha   90.00
_cell.angle_beta   90.00
_cell.angle_gamma   90.00
#
_symmetry.space_group_name_H-M   'P 1'
#
loop_
_entity.id
_entity.type
_entity.pdbx_description
1 polymer ?
#
loop_
_entity_poly.entity_id
_entity_poly.type
_entity_poly.pdbx_seq_one_letter_code
_entity_poly.pdbx_strand_id
1 'polypeptide(L)'
;MISPITSPILSDEEIRIICDPLQQPIAQIRFLRSLGLLVNRKPNGRALVARSEFERVLGAQRFAPDDSARIGPNLEAIRERWANKKRPAHTINGKSLQKE
;
A
#
# COMPACT_ATOMS: atom_id res chain seq x y z
N MET A 1 9.16 31.13 2.19
CA MET A 1 7.71 30.92 2.15
C MET A 1 7.41 29.68 2.98
N ILE A 2 6.80 29.84 4.15
CA ILE A 2 6.46 28.72 5.04
C ILE A 2 5.17 28.11 4.49
N SER A 3 5.24 26.87 3.99
CA SER A 3 4.05 26.13 3.55
C SER A 3 3.02 26.10 4.68
N PRO A 4 1.71 26.30 4.42
CA PRO A 4 0.72 26.27 5.48
C PRO A 4 0.75 24.89 6.15
N ILE A 5 0.94 24.89 7.46
CA ILE A 5 0.89 23.68 8.28
C ILE A 5 -0.52 23.11 8.10
N THR A 6 -0.60 22.07 7.29
CA THR A 6 -1.86 21.40 6.99
C THR A 6 -2.32 20.68 8.25
N SER A 7 -3.55 20.95 8.68
CA SER A 7 -4.11 20.31 9.86
C SER A 7 -4.06 18.78 9.73
N PRO A 8 -3.63 18.05 10.77
CA PRO A 8 -3.54 16.60 10.75
C PRO A 8 -4.93 15.92 10.70
N ILE A 9 -6.00 16.68 10.93
CA ILE A 9 -7.40 16.24 10.85
C ILE A 9 -8.11 16.96 9.71
N LEU A 10 -9.11 16.29 9.13
CA LEU A 10 -10.01 16.94 8.18
C LEU A 10 -10.85 17.99 8.90
N SER A 11 -10.95 19.16 8.27
CA SER A 11 -11.84 20.22 8.69
C SER A 11 -13.31 19.85 8.45
N ASP A 12 -14.20 20.51 9.17
CA ASP A 12 -15.64 20.27 9.03
C ASP A 12 -16.15 20.62 7.62
N GLU A 13 -15.50 21.59 6.95
CA GLU A 13 -15.82 21.97 5.57
C GLU A 13 -15.38 20.89 4.58
N GLU A 14 -14.18 20.34 4.73
CA GLU A 14 -13.72 19.22 3.91
C GLU A 14 -14.63 18.01 4.06
N ILE A 15 -15.04 17.69 5.29
CA ILE A 15 -16.00 16.61 5.56
C ILE A 15 -17.33 16.88 4.86
N ARG A 16 -17.82 18.12 4.89
CA ARG A 16 -19.06 18.52 4.22
C ARG A 16 -18.98 18.32 2.71
N ILE A 17 -17.88 18.73 2.09
CA ILE A 17 -17.63 18.55 0.66
C ILE A 17 -17.59 17.06 0.29
N ILE A 18 -16.87 16.24 1.08
CA ILE A 18 -16.78 14.79 0.85
C ILE A 18 -18.15 14.11 0.94
N CYS A 19 -19.02 14.59 1.82
CA CYS A 19 -20.30 13.96 2.11
C CYS A 19 -21.50 14.59 1.40
N ASP A 20 -21.32 15.58 0.51
CA ASP A 20 -22.43 16.21 -0.21
C ASP A 20 -23.25 15.15 -0.98
N PRO A 21 -24.60 15.11 -0.87
CA PRO A 21 -25.53 16.09 -0.27
C PRO A 21 -25.94 15.84 1.19
N LEU A 22 -25.26 14.95 1.92
CA LEU A 22 -25.66 14.54 3.28
C LEU A 22 -25.48 15.68 4.29
N GLN A 23 -26.59 16.19 4.82
CA GLN A 23 -26.60 17.26 5.83
C GLN A 23 -26.50 16.74 7.28
N GLN A 24 -26.98 15.53 7.53
CA GLN A 24 -27.05 14.98 8.88
C GLN A 24 -25.68 14.44 9.33
N PRO A 25 -25.10 14.90 10.45
CA PRO A 25 -23.75 14.51 10.87
C PRO A 25 -23.65 13.01 11.17
N ILE A 26 -24.73 12.40 11.66
CA ILE A 26 -24.79 10.94 11.87
C ILE A 26 -24.75 10.18 10.54
N ALA A 27 -25.36 10.72 9.48
CA ALA A 27 -25.36 10.12 8.15
C ALA A 27 -23.97 10.24 7.51
N GLN A 28 -23.31 11.40 7.66
CA GLN A 28 -21.92 11.60 7.25
C GLN A 28 -20.99 10.58 7.93
N ILE A 29 -21.12 10.37 9.24
CA ILE A 29 -20.31 9.38 9.97
C ILE A 29 -20.55 7.97 9.44
N ARG A 30 -21.81 7.58 9.19
CA ARG A 30 -22.15 6.26 8.65
C ARG A 30 -21.55 6.06 7.26
N PHE A 31 -21.67 7.07 6.40
CA PHE A 31 -21.09 7.06 5.06
C PHE A 31 -19.56 6.91 5.12
N LEU A 32 -18.88 7.76 5.87
CA LEU A 32 -17.42 7.71 5.99
C LEU A 32 -16.93 6.35 6.54
N ARG A 33 -17.63 5.75 7.50
CA ARG A 33 -17.33 4.39 7.98
C ARG A 33 -17.54 3.33 6.91
N SER A 34 -18.56 3.46 6.07
CA SER A 34 -18.80 2.53 4.96
C SER A 34 -17.70 2.57 3.89
N LEU A 35 -16.96 3.67 3.78
CA LEU A 35 -15.75 3.75 2.94
C LEU A 35 -14.54 3.00 3.55
N GLY A 36 -14.65 2.49 4.78
CA GLY A 36 -13.56 1.83 5.50
C GLY A 36 -12.67 2.79 6.29
N LEU A 37 -13.07 4.07 6.42
CA LEU A 37 -12.33 5.05 7.22
C LEU A 37 -12.52 4.80 8.72
N LEU A 38 -11.44 4.96 9.49
CA LEU A 38 -11.51 5.08 10.94
C LEU A 38 -12.07 6.46 11.32
N VAL A 39 -13.32 6.47 11.77
CA VAL A 39 -14.05 7.71 12.13
C VAL A 39 -14.41 7.73 13.61
N ASN A 40 -13.85 8.73 14.30
CA ASN A 40 -14.23 9.10 15.67
C ASN A 40 -15.31 10.20 15.65
N ARG A 41 -15.93 10.43 16.81
CA ARG A 41 -16.98 11.46 16.97
C ARG A 41 -16.50 12.57 17.88
N LYS A 42 -16.61 13.82 17.42
CA LYS A 42 -16.36 15.02 18.23
C LYS A 42 -17.48 15.23 19.26
N PRO A 43 -17.26 15.97 20.35
CA PRO A 43 -18.32 16.31 21.32
C PRO A 43 -19.53 17.03 20.70
N ASN A 44 -19.33 17.82 19.64
CA ASN A 44 -20.40 18.47 18.88
C ASN A 44 -21.19 17.52 17.96
N GLY A 45 -20.85 16.24 17.94
CA GLY A 45 -21.51 15.20 17.18
C GLY A 45 -21.01 14.99 15.74
N ARG A 46 -20.08 15.82 15.25
CA ARG A 46 -19.48 15.72 13.90
C ARG A 46 -18.40 14.63 13.81
N ALA A 47 -18.09 14.22 12.59
CA ALA A 47 -17.01 13.28 12.31
C ALA A 47 -15.64 13.88 12.65
N LEU A 48 -14.76 13.06 13.22
CA LEU A 48 -13.34 13.33 13.42
C LEU A 48 -12.57 12.28 12.62
N VAL A 49 -11.88 12.75 11.58
CA VAL A 49 -11.10 11.90 10.67
C VAL A 49 -9.70 12.49 10.55
N ALA A 50 -8.69 11.64 10.71
CA ALA A 50 -7.31 12.02 10.46
C ALA A 50 -7.09 12.15 8.95
N ARG A 51 -6.33 13.15 8.51
CA ARG A 51 -6.02 13.33 7.08
C ARG A 51 -5.22 12.13 6.55
N SER A 52 -4.29 11.60 7.34
CA SER A 52 -3.54 10.38 7.01
C SER A 52 -4.43 9.15 6.80
N GLU A 53 -5.53 9.04 7.56
CA GLU A 53 -6.50 7.96 7.41
C GLU A 53 -7.26 8.07 6.08
N PHE A 54 -7.66 9.29 5.74
CA PHE A 54 -8.29 9.59 4.45
C PHE A 54 -7.36 9.26 3.29
N GLU A 55 -6.10 9.67 3.35
CA GLU A 55 -5.07 9.35 2.35
C GLU A 55 -4.76 7.85 2.28
N ARG A 56 -4.73 7.16 3.43
CA ARG A 56 -4.52 5.71 3.47
C ARG A 56 -5.61 4.95 2.71
N VAL A 57 -6.87 5.30 2.96
CA VAL A 57 -8.02 4.57 2.40
C VAL A 57 -8.32 4.99 0.96
N LEU A 58 -8.29 6.29 0.67
CA LEU A 58 -8.71 6.85 -0.62
C LEU A 58 -7.55 7.32 -1.50
N GLY A 59 -6.38 7.62 -0.91
CA GLY A 59 -5.19 8.04 -1.64
C GLY A 59 -4.38 6.88 -2.22
N ALA A 60 -4.50 5.66 -1.68
CA ALA A 60 -3.78 4.47 -2.15
C ALA A 60 -4.11 4.07 -3.60
N GLN A 61 -5.26 4.50 -4.14
CA GLN A 61 -5.63 4.18 -5.52
C GLN A 61 -4.80 4.94 -6.58
N ARG A 62 -4.02 5.96 -6.19
CA ARG A 62 -3.05 6.64 -7.08
C ARG A 62 -1.71 5.92 -7.18
N PHE A 63 -1.40 5.05 -6.23
CA PHE A 63 -0.20 4.21 -6.22
C PHE A 63 -0.59 2.74 -6.26
N ALA A 64 -1.55 2.36 -7.12
CA ALA A 64 -1.42 1.03 -7.69
C ALA A 64 -0.02 1.04 -8.32
N PRO A 65 0.96 0.29 -7.79
CA PRO A 65 2.25 0.21 -8.44
C PRO A 65 1.93 -0.30 -9.84
N ASP A 66 2.45 0.37 -10.85
CA ASP A 66 2.66 -0.29 -12.12
C ASP A 66 3.31 -1.64 -11.76
N ASP A 67 2.67 -2.75 -12.16
CA ASP A 67 3.07 -4.14 -11.86
C ASP A 67 4.51 -4.46 -12.34
N SER A 68 5.19 -3.48 -12.93
CA SER A 68 6.57 -3.49 -13.39
C SER A 68 7.62 -3.52 -12.28
N ALA A 69 7.29 -3.11 -11.05
CA ALA A 69 8.22 -3.18 -9.91
C ALA A 69 7.90 -4.36 -8.98
N ARG A 70 8.04 -5.59 -9.50
CA ARG A 70 7.99 -6.81 -8.69
C ARG A 70 9.12 -6.81 -7.65
N ILE A 71 8.83 -6.37 -6.43
CA ILE A 71 9.66 -6.65 -5.24
C ILE A 71 9.32 -8.08 -4.79
N GLY A 72 9.65 -9.06 -5.64
CA GLY A 72 9.44 -10.47 -5.39
C GLY A 72 10.68 -11.24 -5.80
N PRO A 73 10.99 -12.37 -5.14
CA PRO A 73 12.10 -13.20 -5.59
C PRO A 73 11.83 -13.66 -7.02
N ASN A 74 12.87 -13.65 -7.86
CA ASN A 74 12.76 -14.08 -9.26
C ASN A 74 12.24 -15.53 -9.31
N LEU A 75 10.97 -15.70 -9.69
CA LEU A 75 10.29 -17.00 -9.71
C LEU A 75 10.91 -17.95 -10.73
N GLU A 76 11.42 -17.43 -11.85
CA GLU A 76 12.14 -18.22 -12.85
C GLU A 76 13.44 -18.79 -12.26
N ALA A 77 14.23 -17.95 -11.58
CA ALA A 77 15.46 -18.40 -10.92
C ALA A 77 15.19 -19.46 -9.83
N ILE A 78 14.11 -19.30 -9.06
CA ILE A 78 13.69 -20.33 -8.09
C ILE A 78 13.34 -21.63 -8.83
N ARG A 79 12.51 -21.56 -9.86
CA ARG A 79 12.07 -22.73 -10.64
C ARG A 79 13.26 -23.49 -11.22
N GLU A 80 14.20 -22.80 -11.84
CA GLU A 80 15.43 -23.39 -12.39
C GLU A 80 16.26 -24.10 -11.31
N ARG A 81 16.41 -23.49 -10.13
CA ARG A 81 17.16 -24.09 -9.01
C ARG A 81 16.53 -25.40 -8.55
N TRP A 82 15.20 -25.48 -8.48
CA TRP A 82 14.51 -26.73 -8.11
C TRP A 82 14.60 -27.77 -9.21
N ALA A 83 14.55 -27.38 -10.48
CA ALA A 83 14.75 -28.27 -11.61
C ALA A 83 16.19 -28.83 -11.68
N ASN A 84 17.19 -27.99 -11.37
CA ASN A 84 18.61 -28.35 -11.39
C ASN A 84 19.10 -29.10 -10.14
N LYS A 85 18.26 -29.26 -9.11
CA LYS A 85 18.62 -29.94 -7.84
C LYS A 85 19.09 -31.40 -8.03
N LYS A 86 18.80 -32.01 -9.19
CA LYS A 86 19.20 -33.39 -9.52
C LYS A 86 20.51 -33.50 -10.33
N ARG A 87 21.15 -32.38 -10.69
CA ARG A 87 22.41 -32.43 -11.46
C ARG A 87 23.60 -32.53 -10.50
N PRO A 88 24.49 -33.53 -10.66
CA PRO A 88 25.74 -33.55 -9.92
C PRO A 88 26.55 -32.29 -10.27
N ALA A 89 27.25 -31.73 -9.28
CA ALA A 89 28.06 -30.53 -9.42
C ALA A 89 28.99 -30.66 -10.64
N HIS A 90 29.04 -29.62 -11.48
CA HIS A 90 29.97 -29.55 -12.60
C HIS A 90 31.40 -29.56 -12.06
N THR A 91 32.07 -30.71 -12.13
CA THR A 91 33.50 -30.84 -11.84
C THR A 91 34.26 -30.04 -12.89
N ILE A 92 34.82 -28.90 -12.47
CA ILE A 92 35.88 -28.19 -13.18
C ILE A 92 37.09 -29.13 -13.25
N ASN A 93 37.24 -29.79 -14.40
CA ASN A 93 38.17 -30.89 -14.59
C ASN A 93 39.61 -30.36 -14.71
N GLY A 94 40.43 -30.64 -13.68
CA GLY A 94 41.88 -30.46 -13.73
C GLY A 94 42.57 -31.72 -14.22
N LYS A 95 43.45 -31.56 -15.21
CA LYS A 95 44.63 -32.36 -15.57
C LYS A 95 44.44 -33.84 -15.95
N SER A 96 44.65 -34.15 -17.23
CA SER A 96 45.11 -35.46 -17.71
C SER A 96 46.63 -35.42 -17.90
N LEU A 97 47.36 -36.14 -17.04
CA LEU A 97 48.77 -36.50 -17.22
C LEU A 97 48.83 -37.64 -18.25
N GLN A 98 49.51 -37.43 -19.38
CA GLN A 98 49.84 -38.52 -20.30
C GLN A 98 51.06 -39.27 -19.76
N LYS A 99 50.93 -40.61 -19.67
CA LYS A 99 52.04 -41.54 -19.47
C LYS A 99 52.51 -42.01 -20.85
N GLU A 100 53.77 -41.79 -21.15
CA GLU A 100 54.62 -42.67 -21.95
C GLU A 100 55.94 -42.89 -21.19
#